data_AF-A7A2E2-F1
#
_entry.id   AF-A7A2E2-F1
#
_cell.length_a   1.000
_cell.length_b   1.000
_cell.length_c   1.000
_cell.angle_alpha   90.00
_cell.angle_beta   90.00
_cell.angle_gamma   90.00
#
_symmetry.space_group_name_H-M   'P 1'
#
loop_
_entity.id
_entity.type
_entity.pdbx_description
1 polymer ?
#
loop_
_entity_poly.entity_id
_entity_poly.type
_entity_poly.pdbx_seq_one_letter_code
_entity_poly.pdbx_strand_id
1 'polypeptide(L)'
;VGPGTFSGSSISVGVGTFSGSSISAGVGTFSGSSISVGVGTFSGSSISVGVGTFSGSRTSPDVDAGSGSSISAGVGTFSGSSISVGVDAGSGSRTSPDVDAGSGSSISAGVGSRIGTGIGSRISTSIGSRISPDVDAGSGSSTSPDVGAGSGSSISAGSGSRTSPSISTTMNARVAVLITAAILSAPVTAISLLEARR
;
A
#
# COMPACT_ATOMS: atom_id res chain seq x y z
N VAL A 1 -34.70 10.65 -23.62
CA VAL A 1 -33.83 11.83 -23.46
C VAL A 1 -34.57 12.83 -22.61
N GLY A 2 -34.05 13.16 -21.42
CA GLY A 2 -34.71 14.08 -20.48
C GLY A 2 -34.68 13.56 -19.03
N PRO A 3 -34.98 14.43 -18.05
CA PRO A 3 -35.06 14.06 -16.64
C PRO A 3 -36.14 13.00 -16.41
N GLY A 4 -35.83 11.95 -15.65
CA GLY A 4 -36.82 10.91 -15.37
C GLY A 4 -36.44 9.95 -14.25
N THR A 5 -37.44 9.26 -13.74
CA THR A 5 -37.32 8.14 -12.80
C THR A 5 -37.64 6.85 -13.54
N PHE A 6 -36.72 5.89 -13.56
CA PHE A 6 -36.85 4.65 -14.30
C PHE A 6 -36.82 3.46 -13.34
N SER A 7 -37.74 2.52 -13.51
CA SER A 7 -37.80 1.29 -12.72
C SER A 7 -37.78 0.07 -13.64
N GLY A 8 -36.99 -0.94 -13.30
CA GLY A 8 -36.77 -2.12 -14.14
C GLY A 8 -35.55 -1.97 -15.05
N SER A 9 -35.67 -2.41 -16.30
CA SER A 9 -34.59 -2.31 -17.30
C SER A 9 -34.72 -1.02 -18.10
N SER A 10 -33.65 -0.23 -18.18
CA SER A 10 -33.69 1.08 -18.85
C SER A 10 -32.41 1.39 -19.63
N ILE A 11 -32.58 2.08 -20.76
CA ILE A 11 -31.50 2.69 -21.54
C ILE A 11 -31.86 4.16 -21.73
N SER A 12 -30.96 5.07 -21.35
CA SER A 12 -31.29 6.50 -21.40
C SER A 12 -30.07 7.39 -21.62
N VAL A 13 -30.35 8.63 -22.02
CA VAL A 13 -29.38 9.72 -22.06
C VAL A 13 -30.01 10.93 -21.39
N GLY A 14 -29.28 11.56 -20.47
CA GLY A 14 -29.71 12.75 -19.75
C GLY A 14 -29.55 12.63 -18.25
N VAL A 15 -30.47 13.25 -17.51
CA VAL A 15 -30.46 13.28 -16.06
C VAL A 15 -31.48 12.27 -15.53
N GLY A 16 -31.21 11.52 -14.46
CA GLY A 16 -32.25 10.64 -13.93
C GLY A 16 -31.92 9.83 -12.69
N THR A 17 -32.95 9.16 -12.19
CA THR A 17 -32.84 8.14 -11.14
C THR A 17 -33.24 6.78 -11.71
N PHE A 18 -32.46 5.76 -11.43
CA PHE A 18 -32.59 4.43 -12.03
C PHE A 18 -32.64 3.39 -10.93
N SER A 19 -33.68 2.56 -10.93
CA SER A 19 -33.81 1.43 -10.01
C SER A 19 -33.97 0.14 -10.82
N GLY A 20 -33.00 -0.77 -10.71
CA GLY A 20 -32.93 -2.00 -11.49
C GLY A 20 -31.67 -2.07 -12.36
N SER A 21 -31.84 -2.50 -13.61
CA SER A 21 -30.75 -2.65 -14.58
C SER A 21 -30.75 -1.46 -15.53
N SER A 22 -29.62 -0.75 -15.65
CA SER A 22 -29.57 0.48 -16.43
C SER A 22 -28.30 0.62 -17.27
N ILE A 23 -28.47 1.19 -18.46
CA ILE A 23 -27.37 1.72 -19.28
C ILE A 23 -27.66 3.21 -19.50
N SER A 24 -26.76 4.09 -19.10
CA SER A 24 -27.02 5.53 -19.15
C SER A 24 -25.81 6.37 -19.53
N ALA A 25 -26.05 7.48 -20.23
CA ALA A 25 -25.06 8.54 -20.39
C ALA A 25 -25.62 9.86 -19.84
N GLY A 26 -24.90 10.49 -18.91
CA GLY A 26 -25.29 11.77 -18.32
C GLY A 26 -25.12 11.80 -16.80
N VAL A 27 -26.10 12.36 -16.09
CA VAL A 27 -26.01 12.59 -14.65
C VAL A 27 -27.09 11.77 -13.93
N GLY A 28 -26.76 10.98 -12.91
CA GLY A 28 -27.83 10.23 -12.26
C GLY A 28 -27.52 9.51 -10.97
N THR A 29 -28.58 8.97 -10.38
CA THR A 29 -28.51 8.06 -9.24
C THR A 29 -28.96 6.68 -9.68
N PHE A 30 -28.19 5.66 -9.32
CA PHE A 30 -28.37 4.29 -9.80
C PHE A 30 -28.45 3.34 -8.61
N SER A 31 -29.53 2.57 -8.53
CA SER A 31 -29.73 1.52 -7.54
C SER A 31 -29.92 0.19 -8.27
N GLY A 32 -28.98 -0.74 -8.12
CA GLY A 32 -28.99 -2.04 -8.80
C GLY A 32 -27.74 -2.27 -9.64
N SER A 33 -27.94 -2.73 -10.88
CA SER A 33 -26.86 -2.99 -11.84
C SER A 33 -26.80 -1.88 -12.88
N SER A 34 -25.65 -1.25 -13.05
CA SER A 34 -25.52 -0.09 -13.95
C SER A 34 -24.25 -0.13 -14.79
N ILE A 35 -24.41 0.32 -16.04
CA ILE A 35 -23.31 0.71 -16.92
C ILE A 35 -23.53 2.17 -17.25
N SER A 36 -22.56 3.05 -16.97
CA SER A 36 -22.77 4.47 -17.18
C SER A 36 -21.56 5.25 -17.64
N VAL A 37 -21.82 6.37 -18.34
CA VAL A 37 -20.81 7.39 -18.64
C VAL A 37 -21.32 8.74 -18.14
N GLY A 38 -20.56 9.41 -17.28
CA GLY A 38 -20.85 10.75 -16.78
C GLY A 38 -20.72 10.85 -15.26
N VAL A 39 -21.63 11.58 -14.63
CA VAL A 39 -21.55 11.89 -13.20
C VAL A 39 -22.62 11.13 -12.43
N GLY A 40 -22.29 10.43 -11.35
CA GLY A 40 -23.36 9.70 -10.65
C GLY A 40 -23.09 9.20 -9.26
N THR A 41 -24.18 8.73 -8.65
CA THR A 41 -24.15 7.98 -7.39
C THR A 41 -24.65 6.56 -7.65
N PHE A 42 -23.88 5.57 -7.22
CA PHE A 42 -24.13 4.16 -7.52
C PHE A 42 -24.33 3.36 -6.24
N SER A 43 -25.43 2.63 -6.14
CA SER A 43 -25.70 1.67 -5.07
C SER A 43 -25.90 0.29 -5.71
N GLY A 44 -24.99 -0.65 -5.44
CA GLY A 44 -25.00 -1.98 -6.03
C GLY A 44 -23.77 -2.25 -6.91
N SER A 45 -24.00 -2.85 -8.08
CA SER A 45 -22.93 -3.22 -9.02
C SER A 45 -22.87 -2.21 -10.16
N SER A 46 -21.68 -1.65 -10.39
CA SER A 46 -21.51 -0.58 -11.39
C SER A 46 -20.23 -0.76 -12.21
N ILE A 47 -20.37 -0.48 -13.50
CA ILE A 47 -19.25 -0.20 -14.40
C ILE A 47 -19.48 1.22 -14.90
N SER A 48 -18.50 2.09 -14.74
CA SER A 48 -18.68 3.50 -15.07
C SER A 48 -17.43 4.14 -15.63
N VAL A 49 -17.65 5.25 -16.33
CA VAL A 49 -16.61 6.21 -16.71
C VAL A 49 -17.13 7.61 -16.37
N GLY A 50 -16.34 8.45 -15.73
CA GLY A 50 -16.60 9.81 -15.30
C GLY A 50 -16.26 10.08 -13.83
N VAL A 51 -17.23 10.60 -13.07
CA VAL A 51 -17.01 11.06 -11.69
C VAL A 51 -18.16 10.58 -10.82
N GLY A 52 -17.88 9.96 -9.69
CA GLY A 52 -19.00 9.54 -8.87
C GLY A 52 -18.71 9.05 -7.48
N THR A 53 -19.81 8.79 -6.78
CA THR A 53 -19.78 8.06 -5.51
C THR A 53 -20.39 6.69 -5.66
N PHE A 54 -19.88 5.70 -4.94
CA PHE A 54 -20.46 4.36 -4.98
C PHE A 54 -20.54 3.69 -3.60
N SER A 55 -21.50 2.78 -3.47
CA SER A 55 -21.62 1.83 -2.37
C SER A 55 -21.90 0.45 -2.98
N GLY A 56 -20.97 -0.49 -2.80
CA GLY A 56 -21.05 -1.83 -3.37
C GLY A 56 -19.83 -2.20 -4.21
N SER A 57 -20.07 -2.74 -5.40
CA SER A 57 -19.03 -3.21 -6.30
C SER A 57 -18.90 -2.27 -7.50
N ARG A 58 -17.68 -1.76 -7.74
CA ARG A 58 -17.44 -0.83 -8.86
C ARG A 58 -16.18 -1.14 -9.64
N THR A 59 -16.25 -0.95 -10.96
CA THR A 59 -15.09 -0.88 -11.85
C THR A 59 -15.12 0.45 -12.61
N SER A 60 -14.09 1.30 -12.46
CA SER A 60 -14.10 2.67 -13.00
C SER A 60 -12.70 3.25 -13.24
N PRO A 61 -12.37 3.76 -14.44
CA PRO A 61 -11.15 4.52 -14.66
C PRO A 61 -11.35 6.03 -14.39
N ASP A 62 -11.52 6.44 -13.11
CA ASP A 62 -12.19 7.70 -12.77
C ASP A 62 -11.72 8.44 -11.51
N VAL A 63 -12.36 9.60 -11.26
CA VAL A 63 -12.33 10.31 -9.97
C VAL A 63 -13.49 9.85 -9.10
N ASP A 64 -13.22 9.05 -8.07
CA ASP A 64 -14.27 8.35 -7.33
C ASP A 64 -14.12 8.35 -5.82
N ALA A 65 -15.26 8.31 -5.13
CA ALA A 65 -15.31 8.00 -3.71
C ALA A 65 -16.27 6.85 -3.45
N GLY A 66 -15.95 5.92 -2.55
CA GLY A 66 -16.94 4.93 -2.21
C GLY A 66 -16.53 3.87 -1.21
N SER A 67 -17.52 3.04 -0.90
CA SER A 67 -17.39 1.93 0.02
C SER A 67 -17.68 0.60 -0.67
N GLY A 68 -16.97 -0.44 -0.25
CA GLY A 68 -17.13 -1.80 -0.74
C GLY A 68 -15.92 -2.31 -1.53
N SER A 69 -16.19 -2.94 -2.67
CA SER A 69 -15.17 -3.55 -3.52
C SER A 69 -14.97 -2.71 -4.78
N SER A 70 -13.74 -2.30 -5.05
CA SER A 70 -13.44 -1.45 -6.21
C SER A 70 -12.22 -1.89 -6.99
N ILE A 71 -12.32 -1.72 -8.31
CA ILE A 71 -11.19 -1.73 -9.23
C ILE A 71 -11.20 -0.40 -9.95
N SER A 72 -10.15 0.41 -9.77
CA SER A 72 -10.11 1.75 -10.35
C SER A 72 -8.76 2.16 -10.93
N ALA A 73 -8.79 3.15 -11.82
CA ALA A 73 -7.59 3.83 -12.29
C ALA A 73 -7.87 5.33 -12.30
N GLY A 74 -7.20 6.12 -11.47
CA GLY A 74 -7.46 7.55 -11.38
C GLY A 74 -7.19 8.11 -10.00
N VAL A 75 -8.15 8.87 -9.45
CA VAL A 75 -7.99 9.55 -8.16
C VAL A 75 -9.18 9.21 -7.29
N GLY A 76 -8.96 8.68 -6.09
CA GLY A 76 -10.12 8.34 -5.28
C GLY A 76 -9.95 8.19 -3.79
N THR A 77 -11.10 8.00 -3.15
CA THR A 77 -11.21 7.73 -1.72
C THR A 77 -12.02 6.48 -1.50
N PHE A 78 -11.38 5.41 -1.02
CA PHE A 78 -12.03 4.09 -0.94
C PHE A 78 -12.05 3.53 0.47
N SER A 79 -13.17 2.92 0.85
CA SER A 79 -13.29 2.20 2.11
C SER A 79 -13.71 0.76 1.86
N GLY A 80 -12.88 -0.20 2.24
CA GLY A 80 -13.10 -1.62 1.98
C GLY A 80 -11.97 -2.24 1.17
N SER A 81 -12.32 -3.05 0.17
CA SER A 81 -11.36 -3.75 -0.68
C SER A 81 -11.17 -2.96 -1.97
N SER A 82 -9.94 -2.55 -2.27
CA SER A 82 -9.64 -1.78 -3.48
C SER A 82 -8.39 -2.29 -4.19
N ILE A 83 -8.47 -2.32 -5.52
CA ILE A 83 -7.32 -2.43 -6.41
C ILE A 83 -7.33 -1.17 -7.27
N SER A 84 -6.32 -0.33 -7.12
CA SER A 84 -6.37 0.99 -7.75
C SER A 84 -5.01 1.47 -8.22
N VAL A 85 -4.96 2.08 -9.41
CA VAL A 85 -3.75 2.71 -9.96
C VAL A 85 -3.97 4.22 -9.97
N GLY A 86 -3.04 5.00 -9.40
CA GLY A 86 -3.11 6.45 -9.38
C GLY A 86 -2.97 7.08 -8.00
N VAL A 87 -3.84 8.05 -7.66
CA VAL A 87 -3.71 8.86 -6.44
C VAL A 87 -4.88 8.58 -5.49
N ASP A 88 -4.68 7.72 -4.50
CA ASP A 88 -5.79 7.19 -3.72
C ASP A 88 -5.61 7.30 -2.21
N ALA A 89 -6.66 7.78 -1.53
CA ALA A 89 -6.77 7.66 -0.09
C ALA A 89 -7.79 6.57 0.32
N GLY A 90 -7.69 6.05 1.55
CA GLY A 90 -8.67 5.05 1.97
C GLY A 90 -8.28 4.14 3.12
N SER A 91 -9.26 3.37 3.57
CA SER A 91 -9.12 2.39 4.65
C SER A 91 -9.53 1.00 4.19
N GLY A 92 -8.83 -0.03 4.67
CA GLY A 92 -9.18 -1.44 4.44
C GLY A 92 -8.07 -2.22 3.76
N SER A 93 -8.45 -3.12 2.84
CA SER A 93 -7.53 -3.99 2.11
C SER A 93 -7.25 -3.38 0.74
N ARG A 94 -6.00 -2.95 0.50
CA ARG A 94 -5.68 -2.14 -0.67
C ARG A 94 -4.52 -2.71 -1.47
N THR A 95 -4.68 -2.79 -2.78
CA THR A 95 -3.56 -2.98 -3.71
C THR A 95 -3.43 -1.76 -4.58
N SER A 96 -2.33 -1.01 -4.45
CA SER A 96 -2.18 0.23 -5.23
C SER A 96 -0.72 0.50 -5.58
N PRO A 97 -0.32 0.37 -6.86
CA PRO A 97 0.87 1.05 -7.34
C PRO A 97 0.56 2.54 -7.50
N ASP A 98 1.51 3.40 -7.12
CA ASP A 98 1.57 4.86 -7.26
C ASP A 98 1.47 5.62 -5.93
N VAL A 99 0.55 6.59 -5.80
CA VAL A 99 0.49 7.53 -4.68
C VAL A 99 -0.69 7.20 -3.80
N ASP A 100 -0.45 6.91 -2.53
CA ASP A 100 -1.55 6.58 -1.64
C ASP A 100 -1.38 7.02 -0.19
N ALA A 101 -2.52 7.21 0.47
CA ALA A 101 -2.58 7.43 1.90
C ALA A 101 -3.65 6.55 2.52
N GLY A 102 -3.40 5.88 3.64
CA GLY A 102 -4.46 5.06 4.18
C GLY A 102 -4.16 4.27 5.44
N SER A 103 -5.20 3.57 5.87
CA SER A 103 -5.14 2.64 7.00
C SER A 103 -5.53 1.22 6.58
N GLY A 104 -4.95 0.22 7.23
CA GLY A 104 -5.28 -1.20 7.04
C GLY A 104 -4.17 -2.02 6.40
N SER A 105 -4.56 -3.08 5.70
CA SER A 105 -3.67 -4.06 5.08
C SER A 105 -3.45 -3.73 3.63
N SER A 106 -2.21 -3.80 3.16
CA SER A 106 -1.94 -3.13 1.89
C SER A 106 -0.71 -3.64 1.14
N ILE A 107 -0.83 -3.79 -0.18
CA ILE A 107 0.22 -4.23 -1.12
C ILE A 107 0.42 -3.15 -2.17
N SER A 108 1.65 -2.79 -2.50
CA SER A 108 1.87 -1.56 -3.27
C SER A 108 3.31 -1.14 -3.48
N ALA A 109 3.55 -0.38 -4.54
CA ALA A 109 4.79 0.34 -4.75
C ALA A 109 4.51 1.82 -4.96
N GLY A 110 5.44 2.70 -4.57
CA GLY A 110 5.35 4.13 -4.85
C GLY A 110 5.48 5.04 -3.62
N VAL A 111 4.68 6.10 -3.54
CA VAL A 111 4.83 7.16 -2.54
C VAL A 111 3.60 7.23 -1.64
N GLY A 112 3.77 7.31 -0.32
CA GLY A 112 2.57 7.41 0.51
C GLY A 112 2.73 7.53 2.02
N SER A 113 1.59 7.50 2.70
CA SER A 113 1.52 7.50 4.16
C SER A 113 0.58 6.41 4.63
N ARG A 114 1.05 5.50 5.50
CA ARG A 114 0.26 4.32 5.88
C ARG A 114 0.24 4.03 7.37
N ILE A 115 -0.93 3.65 7.86
CA ILE A 115 -1.17 3.11 9.20
C ILE A 115 -1.65 1.66 9.07
N GLY A 116 -0.83 0.69 9.44
CA GLY A 116 -1.20 -0.73 9.42
C GLY A 116 -0.10 -1.62 8.87
N THR A 117 -0.52 -2.65 8.13
CA THR A 117 0.39 -3.66 7.57
C THR A 117 0.61 -3.40 6.09
N GLY A 118 1.88 -3.42 5.68
CA GLY A 118 2.28 -3.06 4.32
C GLY A 118 3.28 -4.04 3.72
N ILE A 119 3.09 -4.33 2.44
CA ILE A 119 4.06 -5.02 1.58
C ILE A 119 4.25 -4.19 0.30
N GLY A 120 5.51 -4.09 -0.14
CA GLY A 120 5.95 -3.52 -1.40
C GLY A 120 6.81 -2.27 -1.22
N SER A 121 7.60 -1.94 -2.24
CA SER A 121 8.69 -0.95 -2.19
C SER A 121 8.17 0.48 -2.21
N ARG A 122 8.49 1.27 -1.17
CA ARG A 122 7.90 2.60 -0.98
C ARG A 122 8.86 3.68 -0.53
N ILE A 123 8.54 4.91 -0.92
CA ILE A 123 8.98 6.13 -0.24
C ILE A 123 7.81 6.61 0.63
N SER A 124 7.91 6.55 1.95
CA SER A 124 6.70 6.77 2.76
C SER A 124 6.91 7.15 4.21
N THR A 125 5.82 7.58 4.83
CA THR A 125 5.72 7.62 6.29
C THR A 125 4.82 6.49 6.82
N SER A 126 5.20 5.94 7.97
CA SER A 126 4.68 4.64 8.46
C SER A 126 4.25 4.70 9.90
N ILE A 127 3.11 4.07 10.21
CA ILE A 127 2.88 3.47 11.52
C ILE A 127 2.44 2.02 11.31
N GLY A 128 3.18 1.05 11.85
CA GLY A 128 2.81 -0.38 11.82
C GLY A 128 3.89 -1.30 11.27
N SER A 129 3.49 -2.43 10.68
CA SER A 129 4.40 -3.51 10.29
C SER A 129 4.64 -3.50 8.78
N ARG A 130 5.90 -3.64 8.37
CA ARG A 130 6.31 -3.57 6.96
C ARG A 130 7.29 -4.66 6.57
N ILE A 131 7.12 -5.14 5.35
CA ILE A 131 8.03 -6.08 4.70
C ILE A 131 8.32 -5.55 3.30
N SER A 132 9.36 -4.73 3.12
CA SER A 132 9.87 -4.30 1.80
C SER A 132 11.04 -3.31 1.88
N PRO A 133 11.87 -3.22 0.82
CA PRO A 133 12.91 -2.22 0.74
C PRO A 133 12.26 -0.84 0.60
N ASP A 134 12.36 -0.04 1.66
CA ASP A 134 11.69 1.25 1.77
C ASP A 134 12.69 2.38 2.03
N VAL A 135 12.30 3.58 1.58
CA VAL A 135 12.79 4.84 2.14
C VAL A 135 11.69 5.35 3.06
N ASP A 136 11.86 5.24 4.38
CA ASP A 136 10.77 5.54 5.31
C ASP A 136 11.14 6.39 6.54
N ALA A 137 10.12 7.08 7.03
CA ALA A 137 10.15 7.69 8.35
C ALA A 137 8.90 7.24 9.12
N GLY A 138 9.08 6.57 10.26
CA GLY A 138 7.93 5.97 10.92
C GLY A 138 8.16 5.25 12.23
N SER A 139 7.07 4.65 12.72
CA SER A 139 7.05 3.89 13.96
C SER A 139 6.52 2.48 13.69
N GLY A 140 7.28 1.45 14.06
CA GLY A 140 6.84 0.07 14.02
C GLY A 140 7.92 -0.93 13.62
N SER A 141 7.49 -2.08 13.12
CA SER A 141 8.36 -3.22 12.82
C SER A 141 8.65 -3.31 11.33
N SER A 142 9.92 -3.36 10.92
CA SER A 142 10.30 -3.53 9.52
C SER A 142 11.21 -4.74 9.26
N THR A 143 11.10 -5.33 8.07
CA THR A 143 11.94 -6.45 7.61
C THR A 143 12.36 -6.24 6.15
N SER A 144 13.49 -5.55 5.92
CA SER A 144 14.12 -5.33 4.61
C SER A 144 15.32 -4.38 4.68
N PRO A 145 16.12 -4.23 3.62
CA PRO A 145 17.08 -3.12 3.49
C PRO A 145 16.30 -1.79 3.42
N ASP A 146 16.40 -0.98 4.48
CA ASP A 146 15.62 0.26 4.61
C ASP A 146 16.57 1.47 4.71
N VAL A 147 16.19 2.61 4.13
CA VAL A 147 16.85 3.91 4.36
C VAL A 147 15.90 4.83 5.08
N GLY A 148 16.13 5.09 6.37
CA GLY A 148 15.09 5.77 7.14
C GLY A 148 15.41 6.14 8.58
N ALA A 149 14.50 6.87 9.19
CA ALA A 149 14.57 7.23 10.62
C ALA A 149 13.27 6.82 11.30
N GLY A 150 13.36 6.17 12.47
CA GLY A 150 12.16 5.67 13.09
C GLY A 150 12.31 5.06 14.47
N SER A 151 11.16 4.73 15.05
CA SER A 151 11.06 4.02 16.33
C SER A 151 10.53 2.60 16.09
N GLY A 152 11.01 1.62 16.84
CA GLY A 152 10.57 0.22 16.74
C GLY A 152 11.58 -0.74 16.13
N SER A 153 11.21 -2.01 16.07
CA SER A 153 12.13 -3.12 15.78
C SER A 153 12.45 -3.25 14.29
N SER A 154 13.69 -3.56 13.92
CA SER A 154 14.02 -3.92 12.53
C SER A 154 14.88 -5.16 12.40
N ILE A 155 14.72 -5.79 11.24
CA ILE A 155 15.68 -6.71 10.64
C ILE A 155 16.07 -6.10 9.29
N SER A 156 17.24 -5.47 9.20
CA SER A 156 17.62 -4.67 8.03
C SER A 156 19.12 -4.72 7.72
N ALA A 157 19.47 -4.59 6.43
CA ALA A 157 20.83 -4.35 5.96
C ALA A 157 21.08 -2.87 5.60
N GLY A 158 20.12 -1.98 5.86
CA GLY A 158 20.13 -0.59 5.40
C GLY A 158 20.77 0.43 6.35
N SER A 159 20.66 1.70 5.99
CA SER A 159 21.24 2.85 6.73
C SER A 159 20.13 3.67 7.37
N GLY A 160 20.20 3.92 8.68
CA GLY A 160 19.16 4.66 9.35
C GLY A 160 19.33 4.86 10.85
N SER A 161 18.60 5.82 11.40
CA SER A 161 18.59 6.15 12.83
C SER A 161 17.40 5.48 13.50
N ARG A 162 17.63 4.44 14.33
CA ARG A 162 16.55 3.71 15.03
C ARG A 162 16.66 3.86 16.54
N THR A 163 15.56 4.22 17.19
CA THR A 163 15.49 4.42 18.65
C THR A 163 15.21 3.12 19.43
N SER A 164 15.28 1.94 18.81
CA SER A 164 14.82 0.65 19.37
C SER A 164 15.64 -0.55 18.83
N PRO A 165 15.42 -1.80 19.32
CA PRO A 165 16.24 -2.96 18.95
C PRO A 165 16.31 -3.16 17.44
N SER A 166 17.53 -3.18 16.91
CA SER A 166 17.78 -3.33 15.47
C SER A 166 18.71 -4.51 15.25
N ILE A 167 18.24 -5.54 14.54
CA ILE A 167 19.06 -6.66 14.09
C ILE A 167 19.62 -6.27 12.73
N SER A 168 20.82 -5.68 12.74
CA SER A 168 21.55 -5.38 11.52
C SER A 168 22.21 -6.66 11.00
N THR A 169 21.82 -7.14 9.82
CA THR A 169 22.33 -8.39 9.23
C THR A 169 23.74 -8.27 8.64
N THR A 170 24.51 -7.26 9.04
CA THR A 170 25.97 -7.17 8.86
C THR A 170 26.74 -8.26 9.66
N MET A 171 26.11 -9.41 9.90
CA MET A 171 26.69 -10.58 10.56
C MET A 171 27.84 -11.17 9.74
N ASN A 172 27.87 -11.02 8.41
CA ASN A 172 29.02 -11.47 7.61
C ASN A 172 30.30 -10.67 7.92
N ALA A 173 30.21 -9.36 8.19
CA ALA A 173 31.38 -8.58 8.56
C ALA A 173 31.81 -8.86 10.01
N ARG A 174 30.85 -8.99 10.94
CA ARG A 174 31.18 -9.26 12.35
C ARG A 174 31.70 -10.68 12.58
N VAL A 175 31.15 -11.69 11.92
CA VAL A 175 31.67 -13.07 11.98
C VAL A 175 33.03 -13.14 11.30
N ALA A 176 33.23 -12.50 10.15
CA ALA A 176 34.55 -12.40 9.53
C ALA A 176 35.55 -11.69 10.45
N VAL A 177 35.21 -10.54 11.04
CA VAL A 177 36.09 -9.83 11.99
C VAL A 177 36.37 -10.66 13.23
N LEU A 178 35.38 -11.38 13.79
CA LEU A 178 35.59 -12.23 14.97
C LEU A 178 36.46 -13.44 14.64
N ILE A 179 36.28 -14.08 13.48
CA ILE A 179 37.10 -15.19 13.02
C ILE A 179 38.53 -14.70 12.73
N THR A 180 38.69 -13.58 12.01
CA THR A 180 40.00 -12.98 11.73
C THR A 180 40.71 -12.56 13.02
N ALA A 181 40.00 -11.93 13.96
CA ALA A 181 40.55 -11.58 15.27
C ALA A 181 40.91 -12.82 16.10
N ALA A 182 40.09 -13.88 16.06
CA ALA A 182 40.37 -15.14 16.75
C ALA A 182 41.61 -15.83 16.18
N ILE A 183 41.79 -15.84 14.85
CA ILE A 183 42.98 -16.40 14.17
C ILE A 183 44.23 -15.58 14.50
N LEU A 184 44.16 -14.23 14.55
CA LEU A 184 45.30 -13.39 14.95
C LEU A 184 45.59 -13.43 16.46
N SER A 185 44.61 -13.75 17.30
CA SER A 185 44.78 -13.92 18.75
C SER A 185 45.23 -15.33 19.16
N ALA A 186 45.19 -16.30 18.23
CA ALA A 186 45.80 -17.61 18.44
C ALA A 186 47.32 -17.39 18.54
N PRO A 187 47.93 -17.75 19.67
CA PRO A 187 48.90 -16.84 20.24
C PRO A 187 50.31 -17.07 19.69
N VAL A 188 50.98 -15.95 19.46
CA VAL A 188 52.44 -15.83 19.32
C VAL A 188 53.18 -16.36 20.58
N THR A 189 52.46 -16.81 21.62
CA THR A 189 53.03 -17.54 22.76
C THR A 189 53.51 -18.95 22.41
N ALA A 190 53.11 -19.55 21.28
CA ALA A 190 53.71 -20.81 20.84
C ALA A 190 55.16 -20.66 20.35
N ILE A 191 55.54 -19.46 19.88
CA ILE A 191 56.91 -19.18 19.40
C ILE A 191 57.81 -18.75 20.57
N SER A 192 57.29 -17.93 21.48
CA SER A 192 58.07 -17.44 22.63
C SER A 192 58.32 -18.47 23.73
N LEU A 193 57.53 -19.56 23.80
CA LEU A 193 57.81 -20.68 24.72
C LEU A 193 58.85 -21.68 24.17
N LEU A 194 59.13 -21.66 22.86
CA LEU A 194 60.14 -22.53 22.23
C LEU A 194 61.56 -21.95 22.36
N GLU A 195 61.68 -20.63 22.47
CA GLU A 195 62.97 -19.93 22.52
C GLU A 195 63.54 -19.81 23.95
N ALA A 196 62.72 -20.06 24.98
CA ALA A 196 63.16 -20.14 26.38
C ALA A 196 63.68 -21.54 26.78
N ARG A 197 63.72 -22.50 25.85
CA ARG A 197 64.22 -23.88 26.04
C ARG A 197 65.43 -24.22 25.16
N ARG A 198 66.23 -23.23 24.80
CA ARG A 198 67.56 -23.42 24.18
C ARG A 198 68.61 -22.68 24.99
#